data_AF-A0A932LX16-F1
#
_entry.id   AF-A0A932LX16-F1
#
_cell.length_a   1.000
_cell.length_b   1.000
_cell.length_c   1.000
_cell.angle_alpha   90.00
_cell.angle_beta   90.00
_cell.angle_gamma   90.00
#
_symmetry.space_group_name_H-M   'P 1'
#
loop_
_entity.id
_entity.type
_entity.pdbx_description
1 polymer ?
#
loop_
_entity_poly.entity_id
_entity_poly.type
_entity_poly.pdbx_seq_one_letter_code
_entity_poly.pdbx_strand_id
1 'polypeptide(L)'
;MDAVLTQPGDLISTRLFLLRDLAASLEMSQLALSENDAEKIARGAAHQAELCRQWSLLEDQLRHESERGSLSLVDAASRSSMPPAPSTDHNREFEALTVRIRHLTRVHCSLLRHLQRSLAIVAHMADTHATTYAPELNLLHMATQPQAGVQSCPD
;
A
#
# COMPACT_ATOMS: atom_id res chain seq x y z
N MET A 1 34.52 10.45 1.90
CA MET A 1 33.14 10.14 1.49
C MET A 1 32.50 11.46 1.19
N ASP A 2 32.55 11.84 -0.07
CA ASP A 2 32.20 13.18 -0.51
C ASP A 2 30.69 13.37 -0.40
N ALA A 3 30.29 14.46 0.24
CA ALA A 3 28.90 14.90 0.21
C ALA A 3 28.60 15.34 -1.23
N VAL A 4 28.04 14.42 -2.02
CA VAL A 4 27.47 14.75 -3.32
C VAL A 4 26.42 15.82 -3.04
N LEU A 5 26.71 17.04 -3.48
CA LEU A 5 25.79 18.16 -3.47
C LEU A 5 24.75 17.90 -4.56
N THR A 6 23.81 17.00 -4.27
CA THR A 6 22.59 16.80 -5.06
C THR A 6 21.95 18.17 -5.21
N GLN A 7 21.77 18.65 -6.44
CA GLN A 7 21.19 19.97 -6.62
C GLN A 7 19.68 19.88 -6.34
N PRO A 8 19.03 20.93 -5.82
CA PRO A 8 17.58 20.87 -5.55
C PRO A 8 16.75 20.60 -6.81
N GLY A 9 17.27 20.93 -8.01
CA GLY A 9 16.69 20.54 -9.30
C GLY A 9 16.74 19.04 -9.59
N ASP A 10 17.79 18.35 -9.13
CA ASP A 10 17.92 16.90 -9.24
C ASP A 10 16.87 16.22 -8.34
N LEU A 11 16.71 16.67 -7.09
CA LEU A 11 15.72 16.10 -6.16
C LEU A 11 14.28 16.25 -6.66
N ILE A 12 13.91 17.40 -7.24
CA ILE A 12 12.58 17.61 -7.84
C ILE A 12 12.38 16.69 -9.06
N SER A 13 13.44 16.46 -9.85
CA SER A 13 13.40 15.54 -10.99
C SER A 13 13.23 14.08 -10.54
N THR A 14 13.98 13.65 -9.51
CA THR A 14 13.81 12.34 -8.85
C THR A 14 12.40 12.20 -8.28
N ARG A 15 11.83 13.26 -7.70
CA ARG A 15 10.47 13.28 -7.15
C ARG A 15 9.44 12.95 -8.23
N LEU A 16 9.48 13.63 -9.37
CA LEU A 16 8.57 13.36 -10.48
C LEU A 16 8.78 11.95 -11.06
N PHE A 17 10.03 11.49 -11.14
CA PHE A 17 10.33 10.12 -11.58
C PHE A 17 9.66 9.06 -10.68
N LEU A 18 9.84 9.14 -9.35
CA LEU A 18 9.23 8.20 -8.40
C LEU A 18 7.70 8.18 -8.48
N LEU A 19 7.05 9.33 -8.67
CA LEU A 19 5.60 9.39 -8.84
C LEU A 19 5.11 8.77 -10.15
N ARG A 20 5.85 8.96 -11.26
CA ARG A 20 5.54 8.31 -12.54
C ARG A 20 5.68 6.78 -12.42
N ASP A 21 6.75 6.31 -11.78
CA ASP A 21 7.00 4.88 -11.57
C ASP A 21 5.96 4.24 -10.63
N LEU A 22 5.58 4.93 -9.55
CA LEU A 22 4.50 4.49 -8.65
C LEU A 22 3.14 4.42 -9.38
N ALA A 23 2.83 5.38 -10.25
CA ALA A 23 1.61 5.34 -11.05
C ALA A 23 1.60 4.16 -12.04
N ALA A 24 2.71 3.91 -12.74
CA ALA A 24 2.85 2.76 -13.64
C ALA A 24 2.76 1.42 -12.88
N SER A 25 3.41 1.34 -11.72
CA SER A 25 3.39 0.17 -10.82
C SER A 25 1.97 -0.12 -10.29
N LEU A 26 1.18 0.91 -9.97
CA LEU A 26 -0.23 0.75 -9.61
C LEU A 26 -1.10 0.27 -10.78
N GLU A 27 -0.86 0.76 -12.00
CA GLU A 27 -1.57 0.35 -13.22
C GLU A 27 -1.30 -1.12 -13.58
N MET A 28 -0.03 -1.54 -13.57
CA MET A 28 0.35 -2.95 -13.74
C MET A 28 -0.25 -3.86 -12.65
N SER A 29 -0.36 -3.34 -11.42
CA SER A 29 -0.94 -4.09 -10.31
C SER A 29 -2.47 -4.23 -10.42
N GLN A 30 -3.18 -3.29 -11.05
CA GLN A 30 -4.61 -3.46 -11.38
C GLN A 30 -4.83 -4.60 -12.38
N LEU A 31 -3.96 -4.72 -13.39
CA LEU A 31 -4.01 -5.85 -14.33
C LEU A 31 -3.79 -7.18 -13.59
N ALA A 32 -2.74 -7.28 -12.78
CA ALA A 32 -2.44 -8.48 -11.98
C ALA A 32 -3.61 -8.88 -11.04
N LEU A 33 -4.30 -7.90 -10.43
CA LEU A 33 -5.51 -8.14 -9.64
C LEU A 33 -6.67 -8.66 -10.48
N SER A 34 -6.87 -8.13 -11.70
CA SER A 34 -7.92 -8.63 -12.61
C SER A 34 -7.65 -10.06 -13.09
N GLU A 35 -6.38 -10.40 -13.31
CA GLU A 35 -5.92 -11.74 -13.68
C GLU A 35 -5.89 -12.73 -12.50
N ASN A 36 -6.09 -12.26 -11.26
CA ASN A 36 -5.91 -13.04 -10.02
C ASN A 36 -4.50 -13.66 -9.87
N ASP A 37 -3.48 -13.05 -10.49
CA ASP A 37 -2.11 -13.56 -10.50
C ASP A 37 -1.40 -13.22 -9.17
N ALA A 38 -1.48 -14.15 -8.22
CA ALA A 38 -0.92 -13.98 -6.87
C ALA A 38 0.58 -13.65 -6.88
N GLU A 39 1.35 -14.16 -7.84
CA GLU A 39 2.79 -13.93 -7.92
C GLU A 39 3.11 -12.52 -8.44
N LYS A 40 2.40 -12.05 -9.47
CA LYS A 40 2.46 -10.64 -9.93
C LYS A 40 1.96 -9.68 -8.85
N ILE A 41 0.89 -10.02 -8.12
CA ILE A 41 0.37 -9.21 -7.01
C ILE A 41 1.44 -9.05 -5.92
N ALA A 42 2.07 -10.14 -5.49
CA ALA A 42 3.11 -10.12 -4.46
C ALA A 42 4.35 -9.30 -4.89
N ARG A 43 4.84 -9.51 -6.13
CA ARG A 43 5.94 -8.70 -6.70
C ARG A 43 5.58 -7.22 -6.80
N GLY A 44 4.37 -6.91 -7.27
CA GLY A 44 3.87 -5.54 -7.39
C GLY A 44 3.81 -4.84 -6.03
N ALA A 45 3.28 -5.51 -4.99
CA ALA A 45 3.23 -4.98 -3.64
C ALA A 45 4.62 -4.71 -3.04
N ALA A 46 5.58 -5.62 -3.25
CA ALA A 46 6.97 -5.43 -2.80
C ALA A 46 7.64 -4.22 -3.49
N HIS A 47 7.45 -4.08 -4.81
CA HIS A 47 7.98 -2.95 -5.58
C HIS A 47 7.32 -1.61 -5.17
N GLN A 48 6.00 -1.59 -4.95
CA GLN A 48 5.29 -0.41 -4.43
C GLN A 48 5.76 -0.01 -3.03
N ALA A 49 6.05 -0.98 -2.15
CA ALA A 49 6.60 -0.70 -0.83
C ALA A 49 7.99 -0.05 -0.90
N GLU A 50 8.85 -0.51 -1.81
CA GLU A 50 10.17 0.10 -2.04
C GLU A 50 10.05 1.51 -2.62
N LEU A 51 9.15 1.75 -3.58
CA LEU A 51 8.89 3.10 -4.11
C LEU A 51 8.38 4.06 -3.03
N CYS A 52 7.47 3.60 -2.16
CA CYS A 52 7.02 4.37 -1.01
C CYS A 52 8.15 4.66 -0.01
N ARG A 53 9.08 3.73 0.21
CA ARG A 53 10.26 3.93 1.06
C ARG A 53 11.22 4.97 0.47
N GLN A 54 11.50 4.88 -0.83
CA GLN A 54 12.32 5.86 -1.56
C GLN A 54 11.67 7.25 -1.55
N TRP A 55 10.35 7.31 -1.70
CA TRP A 55 9.56 8.52 -1.59
C TRP A 55 9.70 9.19 -0.22
N SER A 56 9.52 8.44 0.88
CA SER A 56 9.67 8.98 2.23
C SER A 56 11.07 9.56 2.45
N LEU A 57 12.12 8.85 2.03
CA LEU A 57 13.50 9.31 2.14
C LEU A 57 13.75 10.61 1.35
N LEU A 58 13.16 10.74 0.15
CA LEU A 58 13.28 11.94 -0.66
C LEU A 58 12.52 13.13 -0.06
N GLU A 59 11.31 12.91 0.47
CA GLU A 59 10.56 13.95 1.19
C GLU A 59 11.30 14.42 2.46
N ASP A 60 11.98 13.51 3.16
CA ASP A 60 12.86 13.88 4.28
C ASP A 60 14.03 14.75 3.79
N GLN A 61 14.73 14.37 2.71
CA GLN A 61 15.82 15.18 2.15
C GLN A 61 15.34 16.58 1.73
N LEU A 62 14.22 16.68 1.02
CA LEU A 62 13.60 17.95 0.62
C LEU A 62 13.22 18.84 1.81
N ARG A 63 12.73 18.25 2.91
CA ARG A 63 12.48 18.98 4.17
C ARG A 63 13.78 19.56 4.75
N HIS A 64 14.81 18.73 4.89
CA HIS A 64 16.10 19.16 5.45
C HIS A 64 16.78 20.24 4.60
N GLU A 65 16.68 20.18 3.27
CA GLU A 65 17.21 21.24 2.39
C GLU A 65 16.44 22.56 2.51
N SER A 66 15.11 22.50 2.63
CA SER A 66 14.25 23.67 2.88
C SER A 66 14.59 24.35 4.22
N GLU A 67 14.76 23.55 5.28
CA GLU A 67 15.16 24.02 6.61
C GLU A 67 16.58 24.60 6.61
N ARG A 68 17.52 23.96 5.91
CA ARG A 68 18.90 24.46 5.77
C ARG A 68 18.97 25.76 4.95
N GLY A 69 18.19 25.86 3.88
CA GLY A 69 18.09 27.07 3.05
C GLY A 69 17.47 28.25 3.81
N SER A 70 16.44 28.00 4.63
CA SER A 70 15.81 29.02 5.47
C SER A 70 16.71 29.46 6.64
N LEU A 71 17.44 28.54 7.30
CA LEU A 71 18.46 28.89 8.28
C LEU A 71 19.60 29.72 7.65
N SER A 72 20.08 29.35 6.47
CA SER A 72 21.10 30.11 5.73
C SER A 72 20.61 31.51 5.30
N LEU A 73 19.30 31.70 5.12
CA LEU A 73 18.68 32.98 4.79
C LEU A 73 18.64 33.95 5.99
N VAL A 74 18.63 33.44 7.22
CA VAL A 74 18.70 34.28 8.44
C VAL A 74 20.09 34.94 8.56
N ASP A 75 21.17 34.22 8.26
CA ASP A 75 22.52 34.80 8.17
C ASP A 75 22.74 35.62 6.88
N ALA A 76 22.09 35.25 5.77
CA ALA A 76 22.26 35.92 4.47
C ALA A 76 21.34 37.14 4.25
N ALA A 77 20.52 37.54 5.24
CA ALA A 77 19.60 38.68 5.14
C ALA A 77 20.29 40.04 4.84
N SER A 78 21.63 40.10 4.87
CA SER A 78 22.43 41.27 4.47
C SER A 78 22.77 41.34 2.97
N ARG A 79 22.49 40.30 2.15
CA ARG A 79 22.74 40.33 0.69
C ARG A 79 21.58 39.76 -0.13
N SER A 80 20.85 40.69 -0.74
CA SER A 80 19.76 40.44 -1.69
C SER A 80 20.05 39.36 -2.74
N SER A 81 19.23 38.31 -2.74
CA SER A 81 18.82 37.58 -3.95
C SER A 81 17.56 36.76 -3.62
N MET A 82 16.43 37.06 -4.27
CA MET A 82 15.24 36.21 -4.20
C MET A 82 15.55 34.83 -4.79
N PRO A 83 15.17 33.71 -4.15
CA PRO A 83 15.33 32.40 -4.77
C PRO A 83 14.46 32.30 -6.04
N PRO A 84 14.93 31.61 -7.09
CA PRO A 84 14.15 31.45 -8.32
C PRO A 84 12.87 30.66 -8.02
N ALA A 85 11.73 31.15 -8.52
CA ALA A 85 10.46 30.45 -8.35
C ALA A 85 10.52 29.06 -9.02
N PRO A 86 9.98 28.00 -8.39
CA PRO A 86 9.91 26.69 -9.01
C PRO A 86 9.08 26.79 -10.29
N SER A 87 9.63 26.31 -11.41
CA SER A 87 8.97 26.38 -12.72
C SER A 87 7.56 25.79 -12.66
N THR A 88 6.58 26.53 -13.15
CA THR A 88 5.15 26.23 -13.05
C THR A 88 4.78 24.83 -13.54
N ASP A 89 5.53 24.31 -14.52
CA ASP A 89 5.26 23.03 -15.18
C ASP A 89 5.52 21.83 -14.25
N HIS A 90 6.58 21.88 -13.44
CA HIS A 90 6.90 20.84 -12.47
C HIS A 90 5.81 20.72 -11.38
N ASN A 91 5.29 21.85 -10.91
CA ASN A 91 4.18 21.88 -9.94
C ASN A 91 2.88 21.34 -10.58
N ARG A 92 2.59 21.72 -11.83
CA ARG A 92 1.43 21.21 -12.56
C ARG A 92 1.49 19.70 -12.78
N GLU A 93 2.66 19.17 -13.13
CA GLU A 93 2.85 17.73 -13.29
C GLU A 93 2.74 16.99 -11.96
N PHE A 94 3.35 17.52 -10.89
CA PHE A 94 3.27 16.94 -9.55
C PHE A 94 1.80 16.79 -9.07
N GLU A 95 0.98 17.83 -9.26
CA GLU A 95 -0.46 17.77 -8.93
C GLU A 95 -1.20 16.74 -9.80
N ALA A 96 -0.93 16.71 -11.12
CA ALA A 96 -1.55 15.74 -12.03
C ALA A 96 -1.21 14.28 -11.64
N LEU A 97 0.06 14.00 -11.31
CA LEU A 97 0.51 12.69 -10.83
C LEU A 97 -0.13 12.34 -9.47
N THR A 98 -0.20 13.30 -8.55
CA THR A 98 -0.85 13.11 -7.24
C THR A 98 -2.33 12.76 -7.37
N VAL A 99 -3.07 13.43 -8.28
CA VAL A 99 -4.47 13.10 -8.59
C VAL A 99 -4.59 11.70 -9.23
N ARG A 100 -3.71 11.36 -10.18
CA ARG A 100 -3.68 10.03 -10.83
C ARG A 100 -3.43 8.92 -9.81
N ILE A 101 -2.40 9.03 -8.98
CA ILE A 101 -2.07 8.05 -7.94
C ILE A 101 -3.25 7.87 -6.97
N ARG A 102 -3.85 8.96 -6.48
CA ARG A 102 -5.06 8.89 -5.62
C ARG A 102 -6.21 8.14 -6.28
N HIS A 103 -6.44 8.33 -7.58
CA HIS A 103 -7.45 7.60 -8.33
C HIS A 103 -7.09 6.11 -8.45
N LEU A 104 -5.87 5.79 -8.89
CA LEU A 104 -5.38 4.42 -9.04
C LEU A 104 -5.45 3.63 -7.73
N THR A 105 -5.07 4.24 -6.61
CA THR A 105 -5.17 3.62 -5.27
C THR A 105 -6.61 3.31 -4.89
N ARG A 106 -7.58 4.19 -5.20
CA ARG A 106 -9.01 3.93 -4.93
C ARG A 106 -9.55 2.75 -5.75
N VAL A 107 -9.14 2.63 -7.01
CA VAL A 107 -9.48 1.50 -7.88
C VAL A 107 -8.84 0.22 -7.35
N HIS A 108 -7.54 0.23 -7.07
CA HIS A 108 -6.77 -0.90 -6.53
C HIS A 108 -7.38 -1.43 -5.22
N CYS A 109 -7.68 -0.57 -4.25
CA CYS A 109 -8.37 -0.96 -3.01
C CYS A 109 -9.78 -1.52 -3.24
N SER A 110 -10.45 -1.14 -4.33
CA SER A 110 -11.79 -1.65 -4.67
C SER A 110 -11.71 -3.03 -5.33
N LEU A 111 -10.70 -3.27 -6.17
CA LEU A 111 -10.37 -4.59 -6.70
C LEU A 111 -9.99 -5.56 -5.57
N LEU A 112 -9.08 -5.17 -4.65
CA LEU A 112 -8.73 -6.00 -3.49
C LEU A 112 -9.95 -6.41 -2.66
N ARG A 113 -10.86 -5.47 -2.36
CA ARG A 113 -12.13 -5.78 -1.66
C ARG A 113 -13.06 -6.68 -2.46
N HIS A 114 -13.03 -6.61 -3.78
CA HIS A 114 -13.81 -7.52 -4.63
C HIS A 114 -13.23 -8.94 -4.58
N LEU A 115 -11.90 -9.10 -4.75
CA LEU A 115 -11.22 -10.38 -4.66
C LEU A 115 -11.38 -11.03 -3.27
N GLN A 116 -11.26 -10.25 -2.20
CA GLN A 116 -11.48 -10.75 -0.84
C GLN A 116 -12.91 -11.33 -0.66
N ARG A 117 -13.91 -10.70 -1.27
CA ARG A 117 -15.30 -11.17 -1.23
C ARG A 117 -15.54 -12.41 -2.09
N SER A 118 -14.97 -12.47 -3.29
CA SER A 118 -15.11 -13.66 -4.15
C SER A 118 -14.42 -14.87 -3.52
N LEU A 119 -13.22 -14.71 -2.96
CA LEU A 119 -12.51 -15.76 -2.22
C LEU A 119 -13.29 -16.21 -0.99
N ALA A 120 -13.91 -15.30 -0.23
CA ALA A 120 -14.74 -15.66 0.92
C ALA A 120 -15.99 -16.48 0.52
N ILE A 121 -16.61 -16.18 -0.63
CA ILE A 121 -17.72 -16.96 -1.17
C ILE A 121 -17.26 -18.37 -1.58
N VAL A 122 -16.13 -18.47 -2.29
CA VAL A 122 -15.57 -19.76 -2.71
C VAL A 122 -15.17 -20.62 -1.51
N ALA A 123 -14.55 -20.03 -0.48
CA ALA A 123 -14.23 -20.71 0.77
C ALA A 123 -15.50 -21.23 1.47
N HIS A 124 -16.53 -20.38 1.63
CA HIS A 124 -17.80 -20.79 2.24
C HIS A 124 -18.50 -21.93 1.48
N MET A 125 -18.46 -21.92 0.14
CA MET A 125 -18.97 -23.03 -0.67
C MET A 125 -18.16 -24.32 -0.45
N ALA A 126 -16.83 -24.22 -0.42
CA ALA A 126 -15.96 -25.37 -0.13
C ALA A 126 -16.22 -25.96 1.25
N ASP A 127 -16.36 -25.13 2.29
CA ASP A 127 -16.70 -25.55 3.66
C ASP A 127 -18.08 -26.22 3.72
N THR A 128 -19.08 -25.64 3.05
CA THR A 128 -20.45 -26.20 3.00
C THR A 128 -20.44 -27.59 2.34
N HIS A 129 -19.70 -27.76 1.23
CA HIS A 129 -19.56 -29.07 0.59
C HIS A 129 -18.72 -30.04 1.43
N ALA A 130 -17.68 -29.57 2.14
CA ALA A 130 -16.93 -30.41 3.07
C ALA A 130 -17.82 -30.97 4.19
N THR A 131 -18.70 -30.16 4.79
CA THR A 131 -19.69 -30.66 5.77
C THR A 131 -20.71 -31.63 5.16
N THR A 132 -21.00 -31.52 3.85
CA THR A 132 -21.91 -32.43 3.14
C THR A 132 -21.31 -33.82 2.93
N TYR A 133 -19.99 -33.91 2.70
CA TYR A 133 -19.28 -35.17 2.45
C TYR A 133 -18.58 -35.75 3.69
N ALA A 134 -18.52 -35.02 4.81
CA ALA A 134 -17.97 -35.49 6.09
C ALA A 134 -18.98 -35.45 7.27
N PRO A 135 -20.19 -36.02 7.14
CA PRO A 135 -21.21 -35.95 8.20
C PRO A 135 -20.82 -36.70 9.49
N GLU A 136 -19.97 -37.74 9.41
CA GLU A 136 -19.71 -38.65 10.54
C GLU A 136 -18.82 -38.07 11.66
N LEU A 137 -17.99 -37.06 11.36
CA LEU A 137 -17.12 -36.46 12.38
C LEU A 137 -17.92 -35.63 13.41
N ASN A 138 -19.05 -35.05 13.04
CA ASN A 138 -19.92 -34.30 13.97
C ASN A 138 -20.77 -35.23 14.86
N LEU A 139 -21.04 -36.47 14.44
CA LEU A 139 -21.75 -37.45 15.26
C LEU A 139 -20.90 -37.92 16.46
N LEU A 140 -19.58 -38.04 16.28
CA LEU A 140 -18.65 -38.44 17.37
C LEU A 140 -18.49 -37.34 18.44
N HIS A 141 -18.60 -36.06 18.08
CA HIS A 141 -18.60 -34.97 19.06
C HIS A 141 -19.91 -34.89 19.87
N MET A 142 -21.04 -35.27 19.29
CA MET A 142 -22.33 -35.36 20.01
C MET A 142 -22.41 -36.61 20.91
N ALA A 143 -21.78 -37.71 20.51
CA ALA A 143 -21.75 -38.96 21.28
C ALA A 143 -20.83 -38.94 22.52
N THR A 144 -20.00 -37.91 22.69
CA THR A 144 -19.01 -37.81 23.78
C THR A 144 -19.41 -36.88 24.92
N GLN A 145 -20.63 -36.33 24.91
CA GLN A 145 -21.17 -35.60 26.06
C GLN A 145 -21.73 -36.61 27.09
N PRO A 146 -21.11 -36.81 28.27
CA PRO A 146 -21.62 -37.77 29.24
C PRO A 146 -22.87 -37.18 29.90
N GLN A 147 -23.99 -37.92 29.83
CA GLN A 147 -25.14 -37.64 30.68
C GLN A 147 -24.71 -37.79 32.15
N ALA A 148 -24.57 -36.66 32.85
CA ALA A 148 -24.46 -36.66 34.30
C ALA A 148 -25.71 -37.36 34.88
N GLY A 149 -25.47 -38.36 35.73
CA GLY A 149 -26.46 -39.41 35.99
C GLY A 149 -27.79 -38.93 36.55
N VAL A 150 -28.88 -39.41 35.95
CA VAL A 150 -30.17 -39.51 36.63
C VAL A 150 -30.02 -40.60 37.70
N GLN A 151 -29.90 -40.20 38.97
CA GLN A 151 -29.91 -41.13 40.09
C GLN A 151 -31.32 -41.17 40.68
N SER A 152 -32.02 -42.30 40.51
CA SER A 152 -33.42 -42.46 40.92
C SER A 152 -33.68 -43.86 41.48
N CYS A 153 -34.21 -43.91 42.71
CA CYS A 153 -34.82 -45.05 43.39
C CYS A 153 -33.92 -46.27 43.68
N PRO A 154 -34.36 -47.25 44.50
CA PRO A 154 -35.38 -47.20 45.56
C PRO A 154 -34.69 -47.29 46.96
N ASP A 155 -35.38 -47.39 48.10
CA ASP A 155 -36.82 -47.37 48.40
C ASP A 155 -37.17 -46.13 49.26
#